data_AF-V4TDL0-F1
#
_entry.id   AF-V4TDL0-F1
#
_cell.length_a   1.000
_cell.length_b   1.000
_cell.length_c   1.000
_cell.angle_alpha   90.00
_cell.angle_beta   90.00
_cell.angle_gamma   90.00
#
_symmetry.space_group_name_H-M   'P 1'
#
loop_
_entity.id
_entity.type
_entity.pdbx_description
1 polymer ?
#
loop_
_entity_poly.entity_id
_entity_poly.type
_entity_poly.pdbx_seq_one_letter_code
_entity_poly.pdbx_strand_id
1 'polypeptide(L)'
;SNWPSASLVDDVCKQSDTTYGDCVSTLESDPRTRTASDLRSLARIVLETAHANTTKSKEHFEIMAKSSMTAPDLMAALKKCIFGYDRAAALFSSSRMKIDLDITAASYDAIAAHAGALFCAYQYNSTTRIDVQTIRARNIYLESYATIAFVIINQLGG
;
A
#
# COMPACT_ATOMS: atom_id res chain seq x y z
N SER A 1 24.98 2.71 13.97
CA SER A 1 23.67 3.00 13.38
C SER A 1 23.88 3.48 11.97
N ASN A 2 23.83 2.59 10.98
CA ASN A 2 23.96 2.97 9.57
C ASN A 2 22.58 2.86 8.94
N TRP A 3 21.93 4.02 8.84
CA TRP A 3 20.72 4.24 8.07
C TRP A 3 21.07 4.25 6.57
N PRO A 4 20.08 4.15 5.65
CA PRO A 4 20.23 4.76 4.33
C PRO A 4 20.65 6.20 4.60
N SER A 5 21.44 6.86 3.76
CA SER A 5 21.81 8.25 4.01
C SER A 5 20.57 9.00 4.48
N ALA A 6 20.60 9.57 5.70
CA ALA A 6 19.39 10.05 6.38
C ALA A 6 18.54 11.00 5.50
N SER A 7 19.12 11.52 4.43
CA SER A 7 18.48 12.19 3.30
C SER A 7 17.37 11.40 2.59
N LEU A 8 17.54 10.12 2.20
CA LEU A 8 16.58 9.48 1.27
C LEU A 8 15.19 9.28 1.89
N VAL A 9 15.13 8.75 3.11
CA VAL A 9 13.87 8.55 3.84
C VAL A 9 13.25 9.92 4.18
N ASP A 10 14.08 10.87 4.63
CA ASP A 10 13.61 12.21 4.98
C ASP A 10 13.05 12.97 3.78
N ASP A 11 13.73 12.91 2.63
CA ASP A 11 13.32 13.54 1.37
C ASP A 11 11.99 12.98 0.86
N VAL A 12 11.81 11.65 0.93
CA VAL A 12 10.56 10.97 0.59
C VAL A 12 9.44 11.36 1.54
N CYS A 13 9.69 11.31 2.85
CA CYS A 13 8.66 11.55 3.85
C CYS A 13 8.24 13.03 3.97
N LYS A 14 9.09 13.97 3.56
CA LYS A 14 8.72 15.39 3.42
C LYS A 14 7.84 15.68 2.20
N GLN A 15 7.91 14.83 1.18
CA GLN A 15 7.18 15.00 -0.09
C GLN A 15 5.92 14.12 -0.18
N SER A 16 5.74 13.20 0.77
CA SER A 16 4.57 12.34 0.82
C SER A 16 3.37 13.06 1.43
N ASP A 17 2.19 12.87 0.86
CA ASP A 17 0.90 13.32 1.41
C ASP A 17 0.43 12.51 2.63
N THR A 18 1.36 11.82 3.32
CA THR A 18 1.12 11.12 4.59
C THR A 18 1.85 11.85 5.70
N THR A 19 1.50 11.62 6.98
CA THR A 19 2.26 12.27 8.05
C THR A 19 3.71 11.77 8.04
N TYR A 20 4.67 12.64 8.38
CA TYR A 20 6.08 12.25 8.40
C TYR A 20 6.31 11.00 9.26
N GLY A 21 5.67 10.94 10.44
CA GLY A 21 5.75 9.79 11.34
C GLY A 21 5.18 8.51 10.72
N ASP A 22 4.07 8.60 10.00
CA ASP A 22 3.47 7.45 9.31
C ASP A 22 4.31 6.99 8.13
N CYS A 23 4.92 7.92 7.39
CA CYS A 23 5.84 7.61 6.31
C CYS A 23 7.06 6.84 6.82
N VAL A 24 7.73 7.39 7.86
CA VAL A 24 8.89 6.74 8.48
C VAL A 24 8.51 5.37 9.02
N SER A 25 7.39 5.27 9.75
CA SER A 25 6.92 4.00 10.30
C SER A 25 6.60 2.96 9.21
N THR A 26 6.04 3.41 8.07
CA THR A 26 5.75 2.54 6.93
C THR A 26 7.04 2.03 6.29
N LEU A 27 8.01 2.91 6.04
CA LEU A 27 9.31 2.53 5.49
C LEU A 27 10.08 1.61 6.45
N GLU A 28 10.05 1.88 7.75
CA GLU A 28 10.75 1.07 8.76
C GLU A 28 10.10 -0.30 9.01
N SER A 29 8.88 -0.53 8.53
CA SER A 29 8.20 -1.82 8.67
C SER A 29 8.92 -2.97 7.94
N ASP A 30 9.73 -2.65 6.93
CA ASP A 30 10.66 -3.58 6.30
C ASP A 30 12.11 -3.16 6.60
N PRO A 31 12.90 -3.96 7.36
CA PRO A 31 14.27 -3.60 7.70
C PRO A 31 15.20 -3.44 6.49
N ARG A 32 14.84 -4.00 5.33
CA ARG A 32 15.63 -3.85 4.09
C ARG A 32 15.67 -2.41 3.61
N THR A 33 14.65 -1.59 3.92
CA THR A 33 14.66 -0.16 3.58
C THR A 33 15.87 0.54 4.17
N ARG A 34 16.38 0.08 5.32
CA ARG A 34 17.58 0.63 5.98
C ARG A 34 18.87 0.39 5.22
N THR A 35 18.88 -0.59 4.33
CA THR A 35 20.04 -0.98 3.54
C THR A 35 19.94 -0.51 2.08
N ALA A 36 18.85 0.17 1.71
CA ALA A 36 18.71 0.73 0.38
C ALA A 36 19.80 1.80 0.14
N SER A 37 20.54 1.65 -0.96
CA SER A 37 21.64 2.55 -1.31
C SER A 37 21.21 3.71 -2.20
N ASP A 38 20.01 3.62 -2.79
CA ASP A 38 19.46 4.59 -3.73
C ASP A 38 17.92 4.52 -3.78
N LEU A 39 17.30 5.50 -4.45
CA LEU A 39 15.85 5.55 -4.62
C LEU A 39 15.29 4.33 -5.37
N ARG A 40 16.06 3.74 -6.29
CA ARG A 40 15.62 2.59 -7.10
C ARG A 40 15.48 1.33 -6.26
N SER A 41 16.49 1.02 -5.46
CA SER A 41 16.47 -0.08 -4.50
C SER A 41 15.40 0.14 -3.42
N LEU A 42 15.24 1.39 -2.93
CA LEU A 42 14.17 1.75 -2.01
C LEU A 42 12.78 1.51 -2.62
N ALA A 43 12.52 1.97 -3.84
CA ALA A 43 11.26 1.76 -4.55
C ALA A 43 10.92 0.28 -4.68
N ARG A 44 11.89 -0.55 -5.05
CA ARG A 44 11.71 -2.00 -5.17
C ARG A 44 11.30 -2.63 -3.84
N ILE A 45 11.99 -2.28 -2.75
CA ILE A 45 11.68 -2.80 -1.41
C ILE A 45 10.28 -2.35 -0.96
N VAL A 46 9.94 -1.08 -1.14
CA VAL A 46 8.63 -0.53 -0.76
C VAL A 46 7.51 -1.23 -1.54
N LEU A 47 7.64 -1.41 -2.85
CA LEU A 47 6.63 -2.10 -3.67
C LEU A 47 6.49 -3.59 -3.31
N GLU A 48 7.59 -4.28 -3.00
CA GLU A 48 7.53 -5.66 -2.50
C GLU A 48 6.79 -5.75 -1.17
N THR A 49 7.08 -4.82 -0.27
CA THR A 49 6.43 -4.73 1.04
C THR A 49 4.94 -4.42 0.88
N ALA A 50 4.61 -3.46 0.00
CA ALA A 50 3.24 -3.06 -0.33
C ALA A 50 2.44 -4.23 -0.92
N HIS A 51 3.02 -4.96 -1.88
CA HIS A 51 2.42 -6.17 -2.45
C HIS A 51 2.14 -7.23 -1.37
N ALA A 52 3.12 -7.51 -0.51
CA ALA A 52 2.98 -8.51 0.54
C ALA A 52 1.95 -8.09 1.60
N ASN A 53 1.95 -6.82 2.03
CA ASN A 53 1.01 -6.30 3.00
C ASN A 53 -0.43 -6.30 2.46
N THR A 54 -0.61 -5.85 1.21
CA THR A 54 -1.90 -5.86 0.51
C THR A 54 -2.42 -7.29 0.35
N THR A 55 -1.56 -8.24 -0.03
CA THR A 55 -1.92 -9.65 -0.14
C THR A 55 -2.38 -10.23 1.20
N LYS A 56 -1.63 -9.99 2.29
CA LYS A 56 -2.02 -10.42 3.64
C LYS A 56 -3.33 -9.78 4.11
N SER A 57 -3.58 -8.53 3.73
CA SER A 57 -4.83 -7.83 4.04
C SER A 57 -6.01 -8.45 3.28
N LYS A 58 -5.81 -8.82 2.01
CA LYS A 58 -6.79 -9.60 1.23
C LYS A 58 -7.12 -10.92 1.91
N GLU A 59 -6.11 -11.70 2.29
CA GLU A 59 -6.28 -12.97 3.02
C GLU A 59 -7.05 -12.79 4.34
N HIS A 60 -6.75 -11.71 5.07
CA HIS A 60 -7.50 -11.36 6.28
C HIS A 60 -8.99 -11.15 5.99
N PHE A 61 -9.32 -10.42 4.92
CA PHE A 61 -10.72 -10.23 4.52
C PHE A 61 -11.38 -11.53 4.05
N GLU A 62 -10.65 -12.42 3.39
CA GLU A 62 -11.14 -13.75 3.02
C GLU A 62 -11.47 -14.60 4.25
N ILE A 63 -10.63 -14.56 5.29
CA ILE A 63 -10.87 -15.24 6.57
C ILE A 63 -12.13 -14.66 7.24
N MET A 64 -12.22 -13.33 7.32
CA MET A 64 -13.41 -12.67 7.88
C MET A 64 -14.67 -13.04 7.10
N ALA A 65 -14.65 -13.02 5.77
CA ALA A 65 -15.81 -13.31 4.94
C ALA A 65 -16.28 -14.77 5.04
N LYS A 66 -15.41 -15.70 5.45
CA LYS A 66 -15.74 -17.13 5.68
C LYS A 66 -16.24 -17.41 7.09
N SER A 67 -16.07 -16.49 8.03
CA SER A 67 -16.52 -16.68 9.41
C SER A 67 -18.04 -16.70 9.50
N SER A 68 -18.59 -17.68 10.22
CA SER A 68 -20.03 -17.75 10.52
C SER A 68 -20.53 -16.60 11.39
N MET A 69 -19.63 -15.87 12.04
CA MET A 69 -19.95 -14.70 12.88
C MET A 69 -20.05 -13.40 12.09
N THR A 70 -19.69 -13.40 10.81
CA THR A 70 -19.69 -12.19 9.97
C THR A 70 -21.11 -11.88 9.50
N ALA A 71 -21.57 -10.67 9.78
CA ALA A 71 -22.88 -10.20 9.33
C ALA A 71 -22.98 -10.25 7.78
N PRO A 72 -24.15 -10.60 7.19
CA PRO A 72 -24.29 -10.73 5.74
C PRO A 72 -23.85 -9.50 4.94
N ASP A 73 -24.19 -8.30 5.40
CA ASP A 73 -23.81 -7.05 4.73
C ASP A 73 -22.29 -6.82 4.77
N LEU A 74 -21.66 -7.13 5.91
CA LEU A 74 -20.20 -7.07 6.05
C LEU A 74 -19.51 -8.11 5.15
N MET A 75 -20.06 -9.33 5.04
CA MET A 75 -19.55 -10.34 4.11
C MET A 75 -19.60 -9.83 2.65
N ALA A 76 -20.69 -9.19 2.24
CA ALA A 76 -20.81 -8.62 0.90
C ALA A 76 -19.76 -7.52 0.65
N ALA A 77 -19.57 -6.62 1.63
CA ALA A 77 -18.55 -5.58 1.59
C ALA A 77 -17.13 -6.18 1.47
N LEU A 78 -16.82 -7.18 2.30
CA LEU A 78 -15.52 -7.86 2.31
C LEU A 78 -15.18 -8.50 0.96
N LYS A 79 -16.15 -9.11 0.26
CA LYS A 79 -15.93 -9.66 -1.10
C LYS A 79 -15.51 -8.58 -2.10
N LYS A 80 -16.04 -7.36 -1.95
CA LYS A 80 -15.64 -6.21 -2.78
C LYS A 80 -14.26 -5.67 -2.37
N CYS A 81 -13.96 -5.61 -1.07
CA CYS A 81 -12.63 -5.30 -0.57
C CYS A 81 -11.58 -6.28 -1.09
N ILE A 82 -11.84 -7.59 -1.07
CA ILE A 82 -10.95 -8.63 -1.59
C ILE A 82 -10.60 -8.35 -3.06
N PHE A 83 -11.60 -8.04 -3.89
CA PHE A 83 -11.38 -7.69 -5.30
C PHE A 83 -10.54 -6.43 -5.49
N GLY A 84 -10.81 -5.37 -4.70
CA GLY A 84 -10.02 -4.14 -4.74
C GLY A 84 -8.56 -4.36 -4.34
N TYR A 85 -8.33 -5.15 -3.28
CA TYR A 85 -6.99 -5.47 -2.78
C TYR A 85 -6.22 -6.39 -3.74
N ASP A 86 -6.89 -7.34 -4.39
CA ASP A 86 -6.27 -8.19 -5.41
C ASP A 86 -5.72 -7.36 -6.58
N ARG A 87 -6.50 -6.38 -7.06
CA ARG A 87 -6.08 -5.42 -8.08
C ARG A 87 -4.93 -4.54 -7.61
N ALA A 88 -5.00 -4.01 -6.39
CA ALA A 88 -3.93 -3.18 -5.82
C ALA A 88 -2.62 -3.96 -5.68
N ALA A 89 -2.67 -5.23 -5.24
CA ALA A 89 -1.49 -6.09 -5.19
C ALA A 89 -0.90 -6.29 -6.60
N ALA A 90 -1.73 -6.59 -7.60
CA ALA A 90 -1.27 -6.73 -8.98
C ALA A 90 -0.60 -5.44 -9.51
N LEU A 91 -1.15 -4.27 -9.16
CA LEU A 91 -0.57 -2.97 -9.51
C LEU A 91 0.80 -2.73 -8.85
N PHE A 92 0.97 -3.06 -7.57
CA PHE A 92 2.29 -2.96 -6.92
C PHE A 92 3.33 -3.88 -7.58
N SER A 93 2.93 -5.12 -7.93
CA SER A 93 3.81 -6.03 -8.65
C SER A 93 4.17 -5.50 -10.05
N SER A 94 3.19 -4.96 -10.78
CA SER A 94 3.36 -4.36 -12.10
C SER A 94 4.29 -3.15 -12.06
N SER A 95 4.03 -2.21 -11.15
CA SER A 95 4.88 -1.04 -10.91
C SER A 95 6.34 -1.43 -10.70
N ARG A 96 6.59 -2.44 -9.85
CA ARG A 96 7.94 -2.93 -9.56
C ARG A 96 8.65 -3.50 -10.79
N MET A 97 7.92 -4.20 -11.67
CA MET A 97 8.47 -4.73 -12.91
C MET A 97 8.81 -3.63 -13.91
N LYS A 98 8.10 -2.50 -13.85
CA LYS A 98 8.24 -1.38 -14.79
C LYS A 98 9.28 -0.34 -14.41
N ILE A 99 9.79 -0.32 -13.18
CA ILE A 99 10.78 0.68 -12.70
C ILE A 99 11.92 0.94 -13.70
N ASP A 100 12.46 -0.10 -14.34
CA ASP A 100 13.58 0.03 -15.28
C ASP A 100 13.16 -0.01 -16.77
N LEU A 101 11.86 -0.15 -17.05
CA LEU A 101 11.32 -0.31 -18.40
C LEU A 101 10.51 0.91 -18.84
N ASP A 102 9.64 1.40 -17.95
CA ASP A 102 8.71 2.50 -18.19
C ASP A 102 8.38 3.12 -16.83
N ILE A 103 9.18 4.10 -16.43
CA ILE A 103 9.12 4.68 -15.09
C ILE A 103 7.83 5.49 -14.87
N THR A 104 7.29 6.10 -15.92
CA THR A 104 6.00 6.79 -15.89
C THR A 104 4.85 5.81 -15.68
N ALA A 105 4.85 4.67 -16.38
CA ALA A 105 3.86 3.63 -16.12
C ALA A 105 4.05 2.99 -14.73
N ALA A 106 5.29 2.91 -14.22
CA ALA A 106 5.55 2.44 -12.86
C ALA A 106 4.96 3.39 -11.81
N SER A 107 5.12 4.70 -11.99
CA SER A 107 4.55 5.73 -11.12
C SER A 107 3.02 5.68 -11.14
N TYR A 108 2.43 5.62 -12.34
CA TYR A 108 0.99 5.49 -12.52
C TYR A 108 0.42 4.24 -11.82
N ASP A 109 1.05 3.08 -12.01
CA ASP A 109 0.60 1.84 -11.36
C ASP A 109 0.70 1.93 -9.83
N ALA A 110 1.75 2.57 -9.29
CA ALA A 110 1.93 2.73 -7.85
C ALA A 110 0.80 3.54 -7.22
N ILE A 111 0.45 4.70 -7.79
CA ILE A 111 -0.63 5.55 -7.25
C ILE A 111 -2.01 4.96 -7.53
N ALA A 112 -2.21 4.30 -8.68
CA ALA A 112 -3.48 3.66 -9.03
C ALA A 112 -3.88 2.57 -8.02
N ALA A 113 -2.92 1.98 -7.29
CA ALA A 113 -3.21 1.02 -6.23
C ALA A 113 -4.11 1.60 -5.13
N HIS A 114 -4.12 2.92 -4.89
CA HIS A 114 -5.07 3.60 -3.99
C HIS A 114 -6.52 3.21 -4.22
N ALA A 115 -6.90 2.96 -5.48
CA ALA A 115 -8.26 2.57 -5.84
C ALA A 115 -8.73 1.32 -5.07
N GLY A 116 -7.82 0.42 -4.66
CA GLY A 116 -8.17 -0.75 -3.84
C GLY A 116 -8.71 -0.37 -2.46
N ALA A 117 -8.03 0.54 -1.76
CA ALA A 117 -8.45 1.04 -0.45
C ALA A 117 -9.72 1.90 -0.55
N LEU A 118 -9.76 2.84 -1.51
CA LEU A 118 -10.93 3.71 -1.73
C LEU A 118 -12.17 2.89 -2.06
N PHE A 119 -12.03 1.89 -2.94
CA PHE A 119 -13.13 1.00 -3.29
C PHE A 119 -13.60 0.20 -2.07
N CYS A 120 -12.67 -0.36 -1.28
CA CYS A 120 -13.04 -1.07 -0.06
C CYS A 120 -13.76 -0.16 0.94
N ALA A 121 -13.22 1.03 1.22
CA ALA A 121 -13.82 2.01 2.13
C ALA A 121 -15.22 2.43 1.68
N TYR A 122 -15.41 2.70 0.38
CA TYR A 122 -16.72 3.03 -0.18
C TYR A 122 -17.73 1.91 0.04
N GLN A 123 -17.35 0.67 -0.28
CA GLN A 123 -18.26 -0.48 -0.15
C GLN A 123 -18.63 -0.70 1.31
N TYR A 124 -17.65 -0.69 2.19
CA TYR A 124 -17.84 -0.90 3.61
C TYR A 124 -18.65 0.23 4.29
N ASN A 125 -18.42 1.51 3.96
CA ASN A 125 -19.18 2.65 4.49
C ASN A 125 -20.61 2.72 3.95
N SER A 126 -20.82 2.33 2.69
CA SER A 126 -22.15 2.35 2.05
C SER A 126 -23.02 1.17 2.45
N THR A 127 -22.43 0.04 2.87
CA THR A 127 -23.18 -1.20 3.18
C THR A 127 -23.24 -1.54 4.66
N THR A 128 -22.35 -1.00 5.51
CA THR A 128 -22.31 -1.37 6.93
C THR A 128 -22.30 -0.14 7.85
N ARG A 129 -23.02 -0.21 8.97
CA ARG A 129 -22.88 0.73 10.10
C ARG A 129 -21.87 0.24 11.15
N ILE A 130 -21.17 -0.86 10.86
CA ILE A 130 -20.33 -1.56 11.82
C ILE A 130 -18.93 -1.04 11.66
N ASP A 131 -18.43 -0.21 12.58
CA ASP A 131 -17.04 0.24 12.59
C ASP A 131 -16.07 -0.95 12.80
N VAL A 132 -15.29 -1.31 11.78
CA VAL A 132 -14.30 -2.38 11.83
C VAL A 132 -12.93 -1.75 11.65
N GLN A 133 -12.36 -1.35 12.79
CA GLN A 133 -11.06 -0.69 12.88
C GLN A 133 -9.95 -1.45 12.14
N THR A 134 -10.02 -2.79 12.08
CA THR A 134 -9.03 -3.61 11.36
C THR A 134 -9.08 -3.42 9.85
N ILE A 135 -10.26 -3.16 9.26
CA ILE A 135 -10.41 -2.85 7.82
C ILE A 135 -9.86 -1.45 7.55
N ARG A 136 -10.25 -0.47 8.38
CA ARG A 136 -9.79 0.91 8.24
C ARG A 136 -8.26 1.03 8.30
N ALA A 137 -7.64 0.37 9.29
CA ALA A 137 -6.19 0.37 9.42
C ALA A 137 -5.49 -0.19 8.17
N ARG A 138 -6.04 -1.25 7.56
CA ARG A 138 -5.48 -1.84 6.33
C ARG A 138 -5.60 -0.92 5.12
N ASN A 139 -6.71 -0.20 4.99
CA ASN A 139 -6.88 0.80 3.94
C ASN A 139 -5.83 1.92 4.08
N ILE A 140 -5.62 2.42 5.31
CA ILE A 140 -4.59 3.43 5.60
C ILE A 140 -3.19 2.93 5.22
N TYR A 141 -2.85 1.68 5.54
CA TYR A 141 -1.56 1.12 5.13
C TYR A 141 -1.41 1.02 3.61
N LEU A 142 -2.43 0.52 2.92
CA LEU A 142 -2.43 0.43 1.45
C LEU A 142 -2.24 1.82 0.82
N GLU A 143 -2.99 2.82 1.29
CA GLU A 143 -2.87 4.21 0.84
C GLU A 143 -1.46 4.76 1.08
N SER A 144 -0.92 4.55 2.29
CA SER A 144 0.44 4.99 2.64
C SER A 144 1.49 4.37 1.73
N TYR A 145 1.43 3.06 1.49
CA TYR A 145 2.37 2.38 0.60
C TYR A 145 2.33 2.92 -0.83
N ALA A 146 1.15 3.14 -1.38
CA ALA A 146 0.99 3.67 -2.73
C ALA A 146 1.48 5.12 -2.85
N THR A 147 1.21 5.97 -1.87
CA THR A 147 1.72 7.34 -1.85
C THR A 147 3.25 7.37 -1.76
N ILE A 148 3.82 6.60 -0.83
CA ILE A 148 5.28 6.54 -0.64
C ILE A 148 5.96 5.97 -1.89
N ALA A 149 5.43 4.89 -2.47
CA ALA A 149 5.97 4.31 -3.69
C ALA A 149 5.92 5.31 -4.86
N PHE A 150 4.79 5.99 -5.05
CA PHE A 150 4.62 7.05 -6.06
C PHE A 150 5.66 8.16 -5.91
N VAL A 151 5.86 8.68 -4.70
CA VAL A 151 6.84 9.74 -4.43
C VAL A 151 8.26 9.29 -4.76
N ILE A 152 8.66 8.09 -4.33
CA ILE A 152 10.00 7.56 -4.64
C ILE A 152 10.19 7.43 -6.15
N ILE A 153 9.20 6.92 -6.88
CA ILE A 153 9.29 6.71 -8.33
C ILE A 153 9.30 8.04 -9.09
N ASN A 154 8.52 9.04 -8.68
CA ASN A 154 8.57 10.38 -9.29
C ASN A 154 9.94 11.04 -9.11
N GLN A 155 10.58 10.88 -7.94
CA GLN A 155 11.94 11.38 -7.72
C GLN A 155 12.98 10.72 -8.64
N LEU A 156 12.68 9.54 -9.19
CA LEU A 156 13.50 8.87 -10.21
C LEU A 156 13.21 9.37 -11.64
N GLY A 157 12.23 10.26 -11.85
CA GLY A 157 11.78 10.73 -13.16
C GLY A 157 10.49 10.08 -13.69
N GLY A 158 9.73 9.44 -12.80
CA GLY A 158 8.40 8.87 -13.05
C GLY A 158 7.30 9.90 -13.27
#